data_AF-A0A520BDM9-F1
#
_entry.id   AF-A0A520BDM9-F1
#
_cell.length_a   1.000
_cell.length_b   1.000
_cell.length_c   1.000
_cell.angle_alpha   90.00
_cell.angle_beta   90.00
_cell.angle_gamma   90.00
#
_symmetry.space_group_name_H-M   'P 1'
#
loop_
_entity.id
_entity.type
_entity.pdbx_description
1 polymer ?
#
loop_
_entity_poly.entity_id
_entity_poly.type
_entity_poly.pdbx_seq_one_letter_code
_entity_poly.pdbx_strand_id
1 'polypeptide(L)'
;MIKGESLYSKTIVLFAFTLAIFLFSLFPSLVQKYYSTGIYSYTSSLLRFVSSIFPFAIGDIVYALLIGFVVYRIIRFFKKRKSLKKEHRIIVPLQVFNFCLILYIIFKIVWGLNYS
;
A
#
# COMPACT_ATOMS: atom_id res chain seq x y z
N MET A 1 3.78 -22.61 14.68
CA MET A 1 3.38 -23.00 13.30
C MET A 1 2.22 -22.16 12.73
N ILE A 2 1.36 -21.56 13.56
CA ILE A 2 0.13 -20.81 13.14
C ILE A 2 0.41 -19.50 12.35
N LYS A 3 1.61 -18.91 12.46
CA LYS A 3 1.92 -17.59 11.88
C LYS A 3 2.12 -17.59 10.36
N GLY A 4 2.39 -18.77 9.76
CA GLY A 4 2.61 -18.93 8.32
C GLY A 4 1.31 -18.94 7.52
N GLU A 5 0.35 -19.78 7.93
CA GLU A 5 -0.97 -19.92 7.29
C GLU A 5 -1.71 -18.57 7.15
N SER A 6 -1.74 -17.79 8.24
CA SER A 6 -2.36 -16.46 8.25
C SER A 6 -1.71 -15.48 7.25
N LEU A 7 -0.41 -15.61 7.00
CA LEU A 7 0.31 -14.74 6.06
C LEU A 7 -0.05 -15.06 4.60
N TYR A 8 -0.21 -16.34 4.26
CA TYR A 8 -0.63 -16.75 2.92
C TYR A 8 -2.05 -16.31 2.62
N SER A 9 -3.00 -16.55 3.53
CA SER A 9 -4.38 -16.08 3.38
C SER A 9 -4.44 -14.56 3.19
N LYS A 10 -3.66 -13.80 3.99
CA LYS A 10 -3.55 -12.34 3.82
C LYS A 10 -3.01 -11.97 2.43
N THR A 11 -2.02 -12.69 1.93
CA THR A 11 -1.45 -12.46 0.59
C THR A 11 -2.48 -12.68 -0.50
N ILE A 12 -3.23 -13.78 -0.42
CA ILE A 12 -4.25 -14.12 -1.40
C ILE A 12 -5.33 -13.03 -1.43
N VAL A 13 -5.81 -12.60 -0.27
CA VAL A 13 -6.82 -11.53 -0.17
C VAL A 13 -6.30 -10.22 -0.76
N LEU A 14 -5.09 -9.80 -0.38
CA LEU A 14 -4.49 -8.56 -0.90
C LEU A 14 -4.26 -8.64 -2.41
N PHE A 15 -3.83 -9.78 -2.92
CA PHE A 15 -3.60 -9.99 -4.34
C PHE A 15 -4.92 -9.98 -5.13
N ALA A 16 -5.94 -10.68 -4.64
CA ALA A 16 -7.28 -10.67 -5.24
C ALA A 16 -7.85 -9.24 -5.31
N PHE A 17 -7.70 -8.45 -4.23
CA PHE A 17 -8.14 -7.06 -4.20
C PHE A 17 -7.34 -6.19 -5.17
N THR A 18 -6.03 -6.39 -5.24
CA THR A 18 -5.14 -5.72 -6.20
C THR A 18 -5.56 -6.00 -7.64
N LEU A 19 -5.87 -7.26 -7.96
CA LEU A 19 -6.33 -7.68 -9.27
C LEU A 19 -7.69 -7.08 -9.61
N ALA A 20 -8.63 -7.05 -8.66
CA ALA A 20 -9.93 -6.41 -8.85
C ALA A 20 -9.79 -4.91 -9.16
N ILE A 21 -8.94 -4.19 -8.43
CA ILE A 21 -8.64 -2.77 -8.70
C ILE A 21 -8.01 -2.61 -10.09
N PHE A 22 -7.06 -3.48 -10.44
CA PHE A 22 -6.42 -3.44 -11.75
C PHE A 22 -7.43 -3.65 -12.87
N LEU A 23 -8.30 -4.67 -12.77
CA LEU A 23 -9.35 -4.90 -13.76
C LEU A 23 -10.34 -3.74 -13.83
N PHE A 24 -10.74 -3.17 -12.71
CA PHE A 24 -11.59 -1.97 -12.67
C PHE A 24 -10.92 -0.78 -13.37
N SER A 25 -9.60 -0.62 -13.20
CA SER A 25 -8.84 0.47 -13.83
C SER A 25 -8.77 0.38 -15.36
N LEU A 26 -9.07 -0.78 -15.95
CA LEU A 26 -9.12 -0.95 -17.42
C LEU A 26 -10.40 -0.39 -18.06
N PHE A 27 -11.36 0.09 -17.26
CA PHE A 27 -12.62 0.64 -17.75
C PHE A 27 -12.76 2.13 -17.39
N PRO A 28 -12.20 3.05 -18.20
CA PRO A 28 -12.18 4.49 -17.89
C PRO A 28 -13.56 5.10 -17.64
N SER A 29 -14.59 4.65 -18.36
CA SER A 29 -15.96 5.15 -18.20
C SER A 29 -16.55 4.83 -16.81
N LEU A 30 -16.26 3.65 -16.27
CA LEU A 30 -16.67 3.24 -14.92
C LEU A 30 -15.87 4.00 -13.86
N VAL A 31 -14.56 4.11 -14.06
CA VAL A 31 -13.66 4.86 -13.17
C VAL A 31 -14.09 6.33 -13.09
N GLN A 32 -14.43 6.96 -14.22
CA GLN A 32 -14.89 8.33 -14.22
C GLN A 32 -16.20 8.50 -13.46
N LYS A 33 -17.18 7.62 -13.72
CA LYS A 33 -18.53 7.71 -13.14
C LYS A 33 -18.60 7.39 -11.64
N TYR A 34 -17.85 6.39 -11.18
CA TYR A 34 -17.96 5.91 -9.79
C TYR A 34 -16.81 6.42 -8.91
N TYR A 35 -15.59 6.46 -9.45
CA TYR A 35 -14.42 6.84 -8.68
C TYR A 35 -14.14 8.34 -8.76
N SER A 36 -14.05 8.92 -9.97
CA SER A 36 -13.58 10.31 -10.13
C SER A 36 -14.59 11.35 -9.63
N THR A 37 -15.87 11.21 -9.99
CA THR A 37 -16.93 12.14 -9.55
C THR A 37 -17.36 11.93 -8.10
N GLY A 38 -17.27 10.69 -7.59
CA GLY A 38 -17.64 10.34 -6.23
C GLY A 38 -16.43 10.29 -5.30
N ILE A 39 -15.83 9.11 -5.20
CA ILE A 39 -14.80 8.77 -4.20
C ILE A 39 -13.65 9.78 -4.19
N TYR A 40 -13.07 10.07 -5.36
CA TYR A 40 -11.92 10.96 -5.50
C TYR A 40 -12.24 12.41 -5.13
N SER A 41 -13.46 12.89 -5.43
CA SER A 41 -13.89 14.25 -5.06
C SER A 41 -13.90 14.44 -3.54
N TYR A 42 -14.41 13.45 -2.80
CA TYR A 42 -14.41 13.48 -1.33
C TYR A 42 -13.02 13.28 -0.74
N THR A 43 -12.25 12.30 -1.22
CA THR A 43 -10.91 12.01 -0.67
C THR A 43 -9.95 13.16 -0.93
N SER A 44 -9.96 13.76 -2.12
CA SER A 44 -9.11 14.90 -2.47
C SER A 44 -9.46 16.15 -1.65
N SER A 45 -10.75 16.40 -1.42
CA SER A 45 -11.21 17.51 -0.58
C SER A 45 -10.77 17.34 0.87
N LEU A 46 -10.90 16.13 1.43
CA LEU A 46 -10.42 15.83 2.78
C LEU A 46 -8.89 15.97 2.89
N LEU A 47 -8.13 15.45 1.93
CA LEU A 47 -6.67 15.55 1.91
C LEU A 47 -6.21 17.02 1.84
N ARG A 48 -6.88 17.83 1.01
CA ARG A 48 -6.62 19.28 0.91
C ARG A 48 -6.98 20.01 2.19
N PHE A 49 -8.11 19.71 2.80
CA PHE A 49 -8.51 20.30 4.07
C PHE A 49 -7.49 20.00 5.16
N VAL A 50 -7.11 18.73 5.33
CA VAL A 50 -6.10 18.33 6.31
C VAL A 50 -4.76 19.01 6.00
N SER A 51 -4.36 19.07 4.73
CA SER A 51 -3.12 19.76 4.31
C SER A 51 -3.17 21.27 4.56
N SER A 52 -4.34 21.92 4.43
CA SER A 52 -4.47 23.37 4.67
C SER A 52 -4.34 23.77 6.15
N ILE A 53 -4.51 22.84 7.08
CA ILE A 53 -4.34 23.10 8.52
C ILE A 53 -2.86 23.38 8.85
N PHE A 54 -1.94 22.81 8.08
CA PHE A 54 -0.51 22.89 8.36
C PHE A 54 0.20 23.75 7.29
N PRO A 55 1.22 24.54 7.65
CA PRO A 55 1.97 25.37 6.70
C PRO A 55 2.96 24.56 5.84
N PHE A 56 2.86 23.23 5.82
CA PHE A 56 3.76 22.30 5.14
C PHE A 56 2.98 21.14 4.51
N ALA A 57 3.57 20.49 3.50
CA ALA A 57 2.93 19.37 2.82
C ALA A 57 2.91 18.10 3.71
N ILE A 58 1.73 17.69 4.14
CA ILE A 58 1.54 16.48 4.96
C ILE A 58 1.99 15.22 4.22
N GLY A 59 1.89 15.22 2.89
CA GLY A 59 2.42 14.15 2.04
C GLY A 59 3.89 13.86 2.35
N ASP A 60 4.71 14.90 2.57
CA ASP A 60 6.14 14.74 2.85
C ASP A 60 6.39 14.05 4.19
N ILE A 61 5.56 14.30 5.20
CA ILE A 61 5.62 13.60 6.48
C ILE A 61 5.27 12.12 6.29
N VAL A 62 4.20 11.83 5.54
CA VAL A 62 3.81 10.44 5.23
C VAL A 62 4.93 9.72 4.48
N TYR A 63 5.55 10.37 3.50
CA TYR A 63 6.70 9.82 2.77
C TYR A 63 7.92 9.61 3.67
N ALA A 64 8.27 10.60 4.51
CA ALA A 64 9.39 10.49 5.44
C ALA A 64 9.19 9.34 6.44
N LEU A 65 7.98 9.19 7.00
CA LEU A 65 7.64 8.08 7.89
C LEU A 65 7.69 6.73 7.17
N LEU A 66 7.18 6.66 5.94
CA LEU A 66 7.22 5.45 5.12
C LEU A 66 8.67 5.03 4.82
N ILE A 67 9.49 5.97 4.36
CA ILE A 67 10.91 5.75 4.05
C ILE A 67 11.65 5.34 5.33
N GLY A 68 11.46 6.05 6.44
CA GLY A 68 12.05 5.73 7.73
C GLY A 68 11.66 4.33 8.21
N PHE A 69 10.40 3.94 8.05
CA PHE A 69 9.93 2.59 8.38
C PHE A 69 10.62 1.52 7.51
N VAL A 70 10.72 1.74 6.20
CA VAL A 70 11.41 0.81 5.28
C VAL A 70 12.88 0.69 5.65
N VAL A 71 13.58 1.80 5.87
CA VAL A 71 15.00 1.81 6.28
C VAL A 71 15.19 1.08 7.61
N TYR A 72 14.34 1.35 8.61
CA TYR A 72 14.37 0.64 9.89
C TYR A 72 14.22 -0.88 9.72
N ARG A 73 13.27 -1.32 8.89
CA ARG A 73 13.04 -2.74 8.60
C ARG A 73 14.25 -3.38 7.91
N ILE A 74 14.88 -2.68 6.97
CA ILE A 74 16.10 -3.11 6.28
C ILE A 74 17.26 -3.25 7.27
N ILE A 75 17.53 -2.23 8.08
CA ILE A 75 18.62 -2.26 9.08
C ILE A 75 18.40 -3.43 10.06
N ARG A 76 17.17 -3.60 10.56
CA ARG A 76 16.81 -4.70 11.47
C ARG A 76 17.00 -6.06 10.80
N PHE A 77 16.67 -6.19 9.51
CA PHE A 77 16.88 -7.41 8.74
C PHE A 77 18.38 -7.75 8.64
N PHE A 78 19.22 -6.77 8.26
CA PHE A 78 20.67 -6.97 8.18
C PHE A 78 21.30 -7.30 9.54
N LYS A 79 20.84 -6.69 10.64
CA LYS A 79 21.31 -7.04 12.00
C LYS A 79 20.95 -8.48 12.41
N LYS A 80 19.79 -8.99 11.98
CA LYS A 80 19.31 -10.34 12.32
C LYS A 80 19.66 -11.41 11.28
N ARG A 81 20.39 -11.05 10.19
CA ARG A 81 20.68 -11.96 9.08
C ARG A 81 21.36 -13.28 9.49
N LYS A 82 22.20 -13.24 10.53
CA LYS A 82 22.95 -14.41 11.04
C LYS A 82 22.05 -15.44 11.75
N SER A 83 20.81 -15.07 12.09
CA SER A 83 19.82 -15.93 12.75
C SER A 83 18.74 -16.45 11.78
N LEU A 84 18.87 -16.17 10.47
CA LEU A 84 17.87 -16.55 9.48
C LEU A 84 17.92 -18.06 9.19
N LYS A 85 16.87 -18.76 9.65
CA LYS A 85 16.51 -20.13 9.26
C LYS A 85 15.98 -20.20 7.81
N LYS A 86 15.97 -21.40 7.21
CA LYS A 86 15.47 -21.66 5.85
C LYS A 86 14.04 -21.14 5.61
N GLU A 87 13.15 -21.27 6.59
CA GLU A 87 11.75 -20.80 6.52
C GLU A 87 11.63 -19.27 6.30
N HIS A 88 12.58 -18.49 6.80
CA HIS A 88 12.57 -17.04 6.62
C HIS A 88 12.86 -16.60 5.18
N ARG A 89 13.39 -17.50 4.33
CA ARG A 89 13.63 -17.21 2.90
C ARG A 89 12.33 -17.00 2.11
N ILE A 90 11.22 -17.60 2.55
CA ILE A 90 9.91 -17.45 1.90
C ILE A 90 9.08 -16.40 2.63
N ILE A 91 9.08 -16.44 3.97
CA ILE A 91 8.27 -15.55 4.80
C ILE A 91 8.67 -14.08 4.63
N VAL A 92 9.96 -13.76 4.52
CA VAL A 92 10.42 -12.36 4.41
C VAL A 92 10.03 -11.74 3.07
N PRO A 93 10.29 -12.36 1.89
CA PRO A 93 9.79 -11.85 0.63
C PRO A 93 8.27 -11.70 0.60
N LEU A 94 7.52 -12.67 1.15
CA LEU A 94 6.06 -12.60 1.20
C LEU A 94 5.54 -11.42 2.03
N GLN A 95 6.22 -11.07 3.13
CA GLN A 95 5.91 -9.87 3.91
C GLN A 95 6.19 -8.58 3.14
N VAL A 96 7.30 -8.53 2.39
CA VAL A 96 7.64 -7.38 1.54
C VAL A 96 6.62 -7.24 0.41
N PHE A 97 6.27 -8.35 -0.24
CA PHE A 97 5.25 -8.38 -1.29
C PHE A 97 3.89 -7.88 -0.77
N ASN A 98 3.45 -8.35 0.39
CA ASN A 98 2.22 -7.85 1.03
C ASN A 98 2.27 -6.37 1.35
N PHE A 99 3.42 -5.85 1.79
CA PHE A 99 3.60 -4.42 2.01
C PHE A 99 3.48 -3.64 0.70
N CYS A 100 4.10 -4.12 -0.38
CA CYS A 100 3.96 -3.52 -1.71
C CYS A 100 2.51 -3.57 -2.23
N LEU A 101 1.79 -4.68 -2.04
CA LEU A 101 0.37 -4.77 -2.41
C LEU A 101 -0.48 -3.74 -1.67
N ILE A 102 -0.28 -3.59 -0.36
CA ILE A 102 -0.99 -2.58 0.43
C ILE A 102 -0.69 -1.16 -0.08
N LEU A 103 0.57 -0.85 -0.34
CA LEU A 103 0.95 0.45 -0.89
C LEU A 103 0.33 0.70 -2.27
N TYR A 104 0.33 -0.31 -3.14
CA TYR A 104 -0.31 -0.23 -4.45
C TYR A 104 -1.81 0.04 -4.35
N ILE A 105 -2.51 -0.70 -3.47
CA ILE A 105 -3.95 -0.55 -3.24
C ILE A 105 -4.25 0.88 -2.74
N ILE A 106 -3.55 1.34 -1.70
CA ILE A 106 -3.74 2.68 -1.15
C ILE A 106 -3.47 3.73 -2.22
N PHE A 107 -2.37 3.60 -2.96
CA PHE A 107 -2.00 4.52 -4.02
C PHE A 107 -3.08 4.60 -5.11
N LYS A 108 -3.54 3.46 -5.63
CA LYS A 108 -4.60 3.40 -6.65
C LYS A 108 -5.91 3.98 -6.14
N ILE A 109 -6.32 3.69 -4.90
CA ILE A 109 -7.58 4.20 -4.34
C ILE A 109 -7.51 5.68 -3.97
N VAL A 110 -6.37 6.19 -3.50
CA VAL A 110 -6.28 7.61 -3.11
C VAL A 110 -6.11 8.50 -4.34
N TRP A 111 -5.37 8.04 -5.35
CA TRP A 111 -4.97 8.87 -6.47
C TRP A 111 -4.93 8.14 -7.81
N GLY A 112 -4.28 6.97 -7.86
CA GLY A 112 -3.87 6.36 -9.12
C GLY A 112 -5.01 5.90 -10.04
N LEU A 113 -6.21 5.63 -9.53
CA LEU A 113 -7.37 5.30 -10.37
C LEU A 113 -7.83 6.50 -11.19
N ASN A 114 -7.66 7.75 -10.73
CA ASN A 114 -8.05 8.93 -11.52
C ASN A 114 -7.16 9.15 -12.76
N TYR A 115 -5.96 8.56 -12.76
CA TYR A 115 -4.94 8.70 -13.81
C TYR A 115 -4.68 7.38 -14.57
N SER A 116 -5.56 6.37 -14.40
CA SER A 116 -5.51 5.09 -15.13
C SER A 116 -6.49 5.14 -16.30
#